data_AF-A0A847WV12-F1
#
_entry.id   AF-A0A847WV12-F1
#
_cell.length_a   1.000
_cell.length_b   1.000
_cell.length_c   1.000
_cell.angle_alpha   90.00
_cell.angle_beta   90.00
_cell.angle_gamma   90.00
#
_symmetry.space_group_name_H-M   'P 1'
#
loop_
_entity.id
_entity.type
_entity.pdbx_description
1 polymer ?
#
loop_
_entity_poly.entity_id
_entity_poly.type
_entity_poly.pdbx_seq_one_letter_code
_entity_poly.pdbx_strand_id
1 'polypeptide(L)'
;ARTKVIDSFKTLDTPDIDLGKIGTQKVGDMVVEVIDPVKDYAALMQTLFDFDAIRALFASGFRMTFDAMHAVTGPYAHAILEGMLGAPKGTVINGTPSPSFNDGHPDPNLVYCKDMYDLLMTDAGPDFGAASDGDGDRNLIIGKNRFVTPSDSLALLAANAHLAPAYKGGIAGIARSMPTSAAADRVAEKLGIEMHETPTGWKFFGNLLDAGRVTICGEESAGTGSDHVREKDGLWAVLLWLNILAVRKQGVDEIVREHWRTYGRNYYTRHDYEEVDSSVANKLVDDLRAQLPGLPGKTFGDDLQVAYADDFTYHDPVDGSTSAKQGIRIGFVDGSRIVVRLSGTGTVGATLRVYLERYEAADGRHDLDTQLALEPLIELTEELVGIKARTGRTEPSVIT
;
A
#
# COMPACT_ATOMS: atom_id res chain seq x y z
N ALA A 1 -28.35 3.64 -24.40
CA ALA A 1 -28.52 2.78 -23.21
C ALA A 1 -29.60 3.38 -22.32
N ARG A 2 -30.62 2.62 -21.89
CA ARG A 2 -31.74 3.11 -21.03
C ARG A 2 -31.35 3.18 -19.54
N THR A 3 -30.09 3.46 -19.21
CA THR A 3 -29.55 3.38 -17.83
C THR A 3 -30.11 4.42 -16.86
N LYS A 4 -30.91 5.38 -17.35
CA LYS A 4 -31.60 6.40 -16.54
C LYS A 4 -33.12 6.27 -16.52
N VAL A 5 -33.68 5.19 -17.09
CA VAL A 5 -35.14 5.00 -17.20
C VAL A 5 -35.54 3.76 -16.41
N ILE A 6 -36.36 3.94 -15.37
CA ILE A 6 -36.97 2.85 -14.61
C ILE A 6 -38.33 2.53 -15.23
N ASP A 7 -38.50 1.30 -15.74
CA ASP A 7 -39.77 0.84 -16.33
C ASP A 7 -40.84 0.56 -15.26
N SER A 8 -40.44 0.00 -14.12
CA SER A 8 -41.31 -0.23 -12.96
C SER A 8 -40.48 -0.32 -11.69
N PHE A 9 -41.07 0.10 -10.57
CA PHE A 9 -40.52 -0.05 -9.21
C PHE A 9 -41.47 -0.96 -8.43
N LYS A 10 -40.98 -2.10 -7.96
CA LYS A 10 -41.76 -3.09 -7.21
C LYS A 10 -41.37 -3.00 -5.74
N THR A 11 -42.37 -2.96 -4.87
CA THR A 11 -42.17 -2.95 -3.42
C THR A 11 -42.96 -4.07 -2.77
N LEU A 12 -42.55 -4.45 -1.57
CA LEU A 12 -43.25 -5.38 -0.71
C LEU A 12 -43.29 -4.77 0.69
N ASP A 13 -44.46 -4.76 1.32
CA ASP A 13 -44.64 -4.32 2.70
C ASP A 13 -44.35 -5.50 3.64
N THR A 14 -43.21 -5.46 4.31
CA THR A 14 -42.68 -6.51 5.18
C THR A 14 -41.93 -5.87 6.35
N PRO A 15 -41.83 -6.51 7.52
CA PRO A 15 -40.88 -6.10 8.54
C PRO A 15 -39.44 -6.07 7.99
N ASP A 16 -38.61 -5.20 8.58
CA ASP A 16 -37.17 -5.16 8.32
C ASP A 16 -36.51 -6.49 8.65
N ILE A 17 -35.45 -6.81 7.91
CA ILE A 17 -34.60 -7.98 8.17
C ILE A 17 -33.72 -7.67 9.38
N ASP A 18 -33.68 -8.59 10.35
CA ASP A 18 -32.73 -8.49 11.45
C ASP A 18 -31.32 -8.84 10.96
N LEU A 19 -30.54 -7.82 10.60
CA LEU A 19 -29.14 -7.96 10.15
C LEU A 19 -28.19 -8.33 11.30
N GLY A 20 -28.64 -8.30 12.55
CA GLY A 20 -27.85 -8.74 13.72
C GLY A 20 -27.93 -10.24 13.98
N LYS A 21 -28.81 -10.96 13.27
CA LYS A 21 -29.05 -12.39 13.47
C LYS A 21 -28.60 -13.21 12.27
N ILE A 22 -27.49 -13.95 12.46
CA ILE A 22 -26.98 -14.92 11.49
C ILE A 22 -28.06 -15.97 11.17
N GLY A 23 -28.19 -16.28 9.88
CA GLY A 23 -29.10 -17.30 9.36
C GLY A 23 -29.95 -16.82 8.19
N THR A 24 -30.79 -17.72 7.71
CA THR A 24 -31.67 -17.46 6.56
C THR A 24 -33.02 -16.88 7.00
N GLN A 25 -33.46 -15.83 6.32
CA GLN A 25 -34.73 -15.15 6.47
C GLN A 25 -35.43 -15.05 5.10
N LYS A 26 -36.73 -14.74 5.07
CA LYS A 26 -37.50 -14.55 3.83
C LYS A 26 -38.16 -13.18 3.81
N VAL A 27 -38.10 -12.52 2.65
CA VAL A 27 -38.83 -11.29 2.33
C VAL A 27 -39.70 -11.57 1.10
N GLY A 28 -40.97 -11.92 1.34
CA GLY A 28 -41.83 -12.51 0.31
C GLY A 28 -41.23 -13.80 -0.23
N ASP A 29 -40.98 -13.85 -1.54
CA ASP A 29 -40.32 -14.98 -2.21
C ASP A 29 -38.78 -14.87 -2.22
N MET A 30 -38.21 -13.73 -1.80
CA MET A 30 -36.76 -13.54 -1.72
C MET A 30 -36.21 -14.20 -0.46
N VAL A 31 -35.14 -14.98 -0.61
CA VAL A 31 -34.36 -15.53 0.49
C VAL A 31 -33.21 -14.58 0.81
N VAL A 32 -33.03 -14.23 2.07
CA VAL A 32 -31.91 -13.40 2.55
C VAL A 32 -31.11 -14.19 3.58
N GLU A 33 -29.80 -14.28 3.39
CA GLU A 33 -28.88 -14.95 4.31
C GLU A 33 -27.99 -13.92 4.98
N VAL A 34 -28.06 -13.84 6.30
CA VAL A 34 -27.13 -13.05 7.12
C VAL A 34 -26.02 -13.99 7.56
N ILE A 35 -24.79 -13.69 7.17
CA ILE A 35 -23.61 -14.53 7.47
C ILE A 35 -22.75 -13.93 8.58
N ASP A 36 -21.90 -14.76 9.17
CA ASP A 36 -20.79 -14.28 10.00
C ASP A 36 -19.77 -13.57 9.07
N PRO A 37 -19.43 -12.29 9.32
CA PRO A 37 -18.54 -11.56 8.42
C PRO A 37 -17.08 -12.05 8.48
N VAL A 38 -16.67 -12.72 9.56
CA VAL A 38 -15.27 -13.09 9.82
C VAL A 38 -14.97 -14.55 9.52
N LYS A 39 -15.95 -15.45 9.75
CA LYS A 39 -15.72 -16.89 9.78
C LYS A 39 -15.01 -17.44 8.53
N ASP A 40 -15.52 -17.14 7.34
CA ASP A 40 -14.97 -17.70 6.09
C ASP A 40 -13.62 -17.07 5.74
N TYR A 41 -13.48 -15.77 6.00
CA TYR A 41 -12.21 -15.06 5.88
C TYR A 41 -11.12 -15.65 6.79
N ALA A 42 -11.43 -15.84 8.08
CA ALA A 42 -10.50 -16.40 9.05
C ALA A 42 -10.10 -17.84 8.70
N ALA A 43 -11.04 -18.65 8.20
CA ALA A 43 -10.75 -19.98 7.70
C ALA A 43 -9.79 -19.94 6.51
N LEU A 44 -9.99 -19.03 5.54
CA LEU A 44 -9.06 -18.83 4.44
C LEU A 44 -7.67 -18.43 4.95
N MET A 45 -7.57 -17.42 5.82
CA MET A 45 -6.28 -16.97 6.38
C MET A 45 -5.51 -18.09 7.07
N GLN A 46 -6.20 -18.97 7.79
CA GLN A 46 -5.59 -20.13 8.44
C GLN A 46 -5.01 -21.15 7.44
N THR A 47 -5.51 -21.20 6.20
CA THR A 47 -4.91 -22.04 5.15
C THR A 47 -3.69 -21.39 4.50
N LEU A 48 -3.60 -20.06 4.51
CA LEU A 48 -2.52 -19.33 3.84
C LEU A 48 -1.27 -19.22 4.71
N PHE A 49 -1.44 -19.08 6.02
CA PHE A 49 -0.39 -18.79 6.99
C PHE A 49 -0.20 -19.89 8.03
N ASP A 50 1.00 -19.99 8.60
CA ASP A 50 1.31 -20.92 9.69
C ASP A 50 0.83 -20.34 11.02
N PHE A 51 -0.44 -20.59 11.33
CA PHE A 51 -1.06 -20.15 12.58
C PHE A 51 -0.41 -20.78 13.82
N ASP A 52 0.20 -21.96 13.71
CA ASP A 52 0.93 -22.59 14.82
C ASP A 52 2.21 -21.83 15.14
N ALA A 53 2.98 -21.45 14.11
CA ALA A 53 4.18 -20.63 14.28
C ALA A 53 3.84 -19.25 14.88
N ILE A 54 2.76 -18.60 14.41
CA ILE A 54 2.34 -17.30 14.93
C ILE A 54 1.82 -17.42 16.38
N ARG A 55 1.07 -18.49 16.72
CA ARG A 55 0.71 -18.78 18.12
C ARG A 55 1.94 -18.93 19.01
N ALA A 56 2.96 -19.66 18.53
CA ALA A 56 4.20 -19.84 19.27
C ALA A 56 4.96 -18.51 19.45
N LEU A 57 4.92 -17.61 18.46
CA LEU A 57 5.47 -16.26 18.56
C LEU A 57 4.80 -15.45 19.68
N PHE A 58 3.47 -15.42 19.74
CA PHE A 58 2.79 -14.73 20.85
C PHE A 58 3.05 -15.40 22.20
N ALA A 59 3.07 -16.73 22.25
CA ALA A 59 3.38 -17.48 23.47
C ALA A 59 4.81 -17.24 23.99
N SER A 60 5.76 -16.84 23.12
CA SER A 60 7.11 -16.47 23.55
C SER A 60 7.21 -15.08 24.19
N GLY A 61 6.10 -14.34 24.25
CA GLY A 61 6.04 -12.98 24.80
C GLY A 61 6.20 -11.87 23.78
N PHE A 62 6.08 -12.17 22.48
CA PHE A 62 6.07 -11.15 21.43
C PHE A 62 4.90 -10.18 21.63
N ARG A 63 5.18 -8.88 21.60
CA ARG A 63 4.17 -7.84 21.84
C ARG A 63 3.77 -7.17 20.53
N MET A 64 2.47 -7.06 20.32
CA MET A 64 1.88 -6.39 19.17
C MET A 64 0.80 -5.39 19.60
N THR A 65 0.68 -4.30 18.83
CA THR A 65 -0.53 -3.46 18.79
C THR A 65 -1.10 -3.43 17.37
N PHE A 66 -2.42 -3.54 17.24
CA PHE A 66 -3.15 -3.41 15.99
C PHE A 66 -4.22 -2.32 16.15
N ASP A 67 -4.10 -1.23 15.40
CA ASP A 67 -5.12 -0.18 15.37
C ASP A 67 -6.14 -0.44 14.26
N ALA A 68 -7.35 -0.82 14.67
CA ALA A 68 -8.46 -1.05 13.75
C ALA A 68 -9.20 0.25 13.39
N MET A 69 -8.78 1.42 13.89
CA MET A 69 -9.30 2.75 13.55
C MET A 69 -10.83 2.90 13.64
N HIS A 70 -11.48 2.16 14.54
CA HIS A 70 -12.95 2.08 14.66
C HIS A 70 -13.64 1.65 13.36
N ALA A 71 -12.93 0.89 12.52
CA ALA A 71 -13.32 0.46 11.19
C ALA A 71 -13.72 -1.02 11.16
N VAL A 72 -14.00 -1.52 9.95
CA VAL A 72 -14.57 -2.86 9.73
C VAL A 72 -13.62 -3.99 10.17
N THR A 73 -12.31 -3.76 10.22
CA THR A 73 -11.31 -4.78 10.58
C THR A 73 -11.28 -5.14 12.05
N GLY A 74 -11.92 -4.37 12.93
CA GLY A 74 -11.95 -4.60 14.37
C GLY A 74 -12.41 -6.01 14.78
N PRO A 75 -13.61 -6.47 14.37
CA PRO A 75 -14.07 -7.83 14.64
C PRO A 75 -13.17 -8.92 14.05
N TYR A 76 -12.56 -8.67 12.89
CA TYR A 76 -11.62 -9.61 12.25
C TYR A 76 -10.34 -9.74 13.06
N ALA A 77 -9.76 -8.62 13.47
CA ALA A 77 -8.55 -8.57 14.28
C ALA A 77 -8.78 -9.20 15.66
N HIS A 78 -9.90 -8.92 16.33
CA HIS A 78 -10.23 -9.57 17.60
C HIS A 78 -10.36 -11.10 17.45
N ALA A 79 -11.09 -11.58 16.44
CA ALA A 79 -11.29 -13.00 16.24
C ALA A 79 -9.98 -13.73 15.87
N ILE A 80 -9.17 -13.13 14.99
CA ILE A 80 -7.98 -13.77 14.44
C ILE A 80 -6.76 -13.55 15.36
N LEU A 81 -6.39 -12.30 15.64
CA LEU A 81 -5.18 -11.99 16.41
C LEU A 81 -5.33 -12.40 17.88
N GLU A 82 -6.35 -11.92 18.57
CA GLU A 82 -6.54 -12.23 20.01
C GLU A 82 -7.19 -13.59 20.24
N GLY A 83 -8.08 -14.03 19.35
CA GLY A 83 -8.79 -15.31 19.45
C GLY A 83 -7.97 -16.50 18.95
N MET A 84 -7.81 -16.63 17.64
CA MET A 84 -7.21 -17.81 17.00
C MET A 84 -5.69 -17.90 17.18
N LEU A 85 -5.01 -16.75 17.19
CA LEU A 85 -3.55 -16.65 17.28
C LEU A 85 -3.05 -16.41 18.71
N GLY A 86 -3.94 -16.08 19.65
CA GLY A 86 -3.61 -15.96 21.07
C GLY A 86 -2.76 -14.74 21.42
N ALA A 87 -2.82 -13.67 20.63
CA ALA A 87 -2.28 -12.38 21.04
C ALA A 87 -2.95 -11.93 22.37
N PRO A 88 -2.22 -11.27 23.28
CA PRO A 88 -2.80 -10.78 24.52
C PRO A 88 -4.01 -9.86 24.28
N LYS A 89 -5.04 -9.97 25.14
CA LYS A 89 -6.18 -9.05 25.09
C LYS A 89 -5.72 -7.60 25.22
N GLY A 90 -6.23 -6.73 24.35
CA GLY A 90 -5.80 -5.34 24.26
C GLY A 90 -4.71 -5.12 23.20
N THR A 91 -4.28 -6.17 22.49
CA THR A 91 -3.49 -6.02 21.25
C THR A 91 -4.30 -5.26 20.21
N VAL A 92 -5.60 -5.52 20.09
CA VAL A 92 -6.47 -4.77 19.16
C VAL A 92 -7.00 -3.53 19.86
N ILE A 93 -6.56 -2.35 19.42
CA ILE A 93 -7.08 -1.05 19.85
C ILE A 93 -8.06 -0.52 18.80
N ASN A 94 -9.00 0.31 19.25
CA ASN A 94 -10.06 0.87 18.40
C ASN A 94 -10.86 -0.21 17.63
N GLY A 95 -10.95 -1.43 18.17
CA GLY A 95 -11.52 -2.62 17.52
C GLY A 95 -13.05 -2.70 17.43
N THR A 96 -13.76 -1.68 17.92
CA THR A 96 -15.23 -1.60 17.80
C THR A 96 -15.59 -0.67 16.63
N PRO A 97 -16.24 -1.17 15.57
CA PRO A 97 -16.66 -0.34 14.44
C PRO A 97 -17.60 0.79 14.88
N SER A 98 -17.39 1.98 14.33
CA SER A 98 -18.24 3.17 14.56
C SER A 98 -18.64 3.80 13.23
N PRO A 99 -19.92 4.17 13.02
CA PRO A 99 -20.36 4.85 11.80
C PRO A 99 -19.66 6.18 11.51
N SER A 100 -19.12 6.85 12.55
CA SER A 100 -18.32 8.08 12.39
C SER A 100 -16.81 7.83 12.52
N PHE A 101 -16.38 6.56 12.62
CA PHE A 101 -15.01 6.19 13.01
C PHE A 101 -14.55 6.88 14.31
N ASN A 102 -15.51 7.16 15.21
CA ASN A 102 -15.32 7.94 16.42
C ASN A 102 -14.76 9.35 16.15
N ASP A 103 -15.23 9.98 15.07
CA ASP A 103 -14.83 11.29 14.55
C ASP A 103 -13.35 11.36 14.11
N GLY A 104 -12.69 10.20 13.96
CA GLY A 104 -11.36 10.04 13.41
C GLY A 104 -11.35 9.85 11.88
N HIS A 105 -10.15 9.79 11.31
CA HIS A 105 -9.95 9.48 9.89
C HIS A 105 -9.35 8.08 9.75
N PRO A 106 -10.07 7.08 9.21
CA PRO A 106 -9.59 5.70 9.12
C PRO A 106 -8.65 5.55 7.91
N ASP A 107 -7.49 6.20 8.00
CA ASP A 107 -6.43 6.17 6.98
C ASP A 107 -5.07 5.86 7.63
N PRO A 108 -4.52 4.65 7.39
CA PRO A 108 -3.37 4.16 8.13
C PRO A 108 -2.08 4.77 7.57
N ASN A 109 -1.68 5.91 8.12
CA ASN A 109 -0.46 6.64 7.79
C ASN A 109 0.17 7.28 9.04
N LEU A 110 1.36 7.88 8.93
CA LEU A 110 2.07 8.45 10.07
C LEU A 110 1.41 9.70 10.69
N VAL A 111 0.44 10.32 10.00
CA VAL A 111 -0.35 11.44 10.54
C VAL A 111 -1.40 10.92 11.50
N TYR A 112 -2.24 9.97 11.07
CA TYR A 112 -3.34 9.46 11.88
C TYR A 112 -2.94 8.36 12.86
N CYS A 113 -1.84 7.64 12.59
CA CYS A 113 -1.27 6.64 13.50
C CYS A 113 -0.06 7.18 14.28
N LYS A 114 0.04 8.50 14.48
CA LYS A 114 1.20 9.16 15.11
C LYS A 114 1.49 8.62 16.51
N ASP A 115 0.46 8.40 17.33
CA ASP A 115 0.61 7.89 18.69
C ASP A 115 1.17 6.46 18.70
N MET A 116 0.71 5.61 17.77
CA MET A 116 1.26 4.26 17.61
C MET A 116 2.71 4.32 17.15
N TYR A 117 3.02 5.16 16.14
CA TYR A 117 4.40 5.38 15.69
C TYR A 117 5.30 5.80 16.85
N ASP A 118 4.92 6.85 17.59
CA ASP A 118 5.70 7.38 18.71
C ASP A 118 5.96 6.31 19.78
N LEU A 119 4.94 5.52 20.12
CA LEU A 119 5.08 4.41 21.05
C LEU A 119 6.13 3.39 20.59
N LEU A 120 6.09 2.99 19.32
CA LEU A 120 7.03 2.01 18.73
C LEU A 120 8.46 2.53 18.57
N MET A 121 8.67 3.86 18.64
CA MET A 121 10.00 4.47 18.70
C MET A 121 10.56 4.57 20.13
N THR A 122 9.87 4.02 21.14
CA THR A 122 10.35 3.97 22.53
C THR A 122 10.81 2.57 22.96
N ASP A 123 11.63 2.50 24.01
CA ASP A 123 12.03 1.21 24.62
C ASP A 123 10.84 0.39 25.13
N ALA A 124 9.79 1.08 25.61
CA ALA A 124 8.56 0.47 26.11
C ALA A 124 7.61 -0.02 25.00
N GLY A 125 7.80 0.46 23.77
CA GLY A 125 6.99 0.12 22.60
C GLY A 125 6.95 -1.39 22.33
N PRO A 126 5.86 -1.91 21.73
CA PRO A 126 5.75 -3.30 21.31
C PRO A 126 6.79 -3.64 20.23
N ASP A 127 6.90 -4.92 19.91
CA ASP A 127 7.84 -5.41 18.89
C ASP A 127 7.30 -5.12 17.48
N PHE A 128 5.97 -5.06 17.34
CA PHE A 128 5.26 -4.82 16.08
C PHE A 128 3.98 -4.01 16.27
N GLY A 129 3.75 -3.08 15.35
CA GLY A 129 2.56 -2.27 15.23
C GLY A 129 1.99 -2.38 13.83
N ALA A 130 0.67 -2.45 13.73
CA ALA A 130 0.00 -2.35 12.45
C ALA A 130 -1.32 -1.58 12.57
N ALA A 131 -1.79 -1.02 11.46
CA ALA A 131 -3.12 -0.42 11.37
C ALA A 131 -3.77 -0.77 10.03
N SER A 132 -5.10 -0.66 9.95
CA SER A 132 -5.85 -0.86 8.71
C SER A 132 -6.95 0.21 8.58
N ASP A 133 -7.44 0.42 7.36
CA ASP A 133 -8.32 1.53 7.02
C ASP A 133 -9.81 1.17 7.12
N GLY A 134 -10.67 2.08 6.63
CA GLY A 134 -12.12 2.03 6.79
C GLY A 134 -12.78 0.71 6.37
N ASP A 135 -12.40 0.18 5.21
CA ASP A 135 -12.88 -1.08 4.65
C ASP A 135 -11.88 -2.24 4.75
N GLY A 136 -10.66 -1.97 5.22
CA GLY A 136 -9.68 -2.99 5.62
C GLY A 136 -8.73 -3.43 4.52
N ASP A 137 -8.70 -2.71 3.40
CA ASP A 137 -7.90 -3.07 2.23
C ASP A 137 -6.48 -2.48 2.29
N ARG A 138 -6.22 -1.51 3.18
CA ARG A 138 -4.88 -0.93 3.41
C ARG A 138 -4.25 -1.38 4.73
N ASN A 139 -2.91 -1.29 4.79
CA ASN A 139 -2.12 -1.61 5.96
C ASN A 139 -0.96 -0.65 6.18
N LEU A 140 -0.72 -0.31 7.45
CA LEU A 140 0.49 0.34 7.93
C LEU A 140 1.31 -0.66 8.75
N ILE A 141 2.62 -0.72 8.53
CA ILE A 141 3.53 -1.61 9.24
C ILE A 141 4.61 -0.80 9.96
N ILE A 142 4.73 -0.99 11.27
CA ILE A 142 5.74 -0.36 12.10
C ILE A 142 6.39 -1.43 12.97
N GLY A 143 7.70 -1.61 12.82
CA GLY A 143 8.52 -2.37 13.76
C GLY A 143 9.02 -1.51 14.90
N LYS A 144 9.51 -2.14 15.97
CA LYS A 144 10.26 -1.43 17.01
C LYS A 144 11.41 -0.64 16.39
N ASN A 145 11.41 0.68 16.60
CA ASN A 145 12.37 1.64 16.02
C ASN A 145 12.42 1.70 14.47
N ARG A 146 11.39 1.19 13.76
CA ARG A 146 11.39 1.14 12.29
C ARG A 146 10.01 1.32 11.69
N PHE A 147 9.77 2.45 11.03
CA PHE A 147 8.70 2.52 10.04
C PHE A 147 9.10 1.75 8.78
N VAL A 148 8.21 0.90 8.28
CA VAL A 148 8.37 0.19 7.01
C VAL A 148 7.47 0.88 5.99
N THR A 149 8.07 1.51 4.99
CA THR A 149 7.29 2.16 3.92
C THR A 149 6.45 1.12 3.17
N PRO A 150 5.26 1.47 2.64
CA PRO A 150 4.45 0.50 1.89
C PRO A 150 5.20 -0.14 0.71
N SER A 151 6.05 0.62 0.04
CA SER A 151 6.90 0.11 -1.06
C SER A 151 7.93 -0.92 -0.57
N ASP A 152 8.62 -0.65 0.54
CA ASP A 152 9.53 -1.64 1.16
C ASP A 152 8.75 -2.84 1.67
N SER A 153 7.57 -2.64 2.27
CA SER A 153 6.70 -3.71 2.77
C SER A 153 6.35 -4.70 1.65
N LEU A 154 5.94 -4.21 0.47
CA LEU A 154 5.70 -5.06 -0.70
C LEU A 154 6.94 -5.90 -1.06
N ALA A 155 8.11 -5.28 -1.14
CA ALA A 155 9.36 -5.97 -1.49
C ALA A 155 9.76 -7.02 -0.43
N LEU A 156 9.62 -6.68 0.85
CA LEU A 156 9.92 -7.54 2.00
C LEU A 156 8.97 -8.75 2.05
N LEU A 157 7.68 -8.52 1.87
CA LEU A 157 6.67 -9.57 1.80
C LEU A 157 6.96 -10.53 0.64
N ALA A 158 7.23 -10.00 -0.56
CA ALA A 158 7.55 -10.83 -1.72
C ALA A 158 8.84 -11.65 -1.55
N ALA A 159 9.91 -11.04 -1.02
CA ALA A 159 11.18 -11.71 -0.79
C ALA A 159 11.09 -12.86 0.22
N ASN A 160 10.13 -12.80 1.14
CA ASN A 160 9.96 -13.76 2.23
C ASN A 160 8.66 -14.58 2.12
N ALA A 161 7.89 -14.44 1.03
CA ALA A 161 6.58 -15.09 0.88
C ALA A 161 6.66 -16.61 1.04
N HIS A 162 7.73 -17.23 0.55
CA HIS A 162 8.00 -18.67 0.63
C HIS A 162 8.04 -19.25 2.05
N LEU A 163 8.11 -18.40 3.08
CA LEU A 163 8.02 -18.81 4.49
C LEU A 163 6.58 -19.11 4.95
N ALA A 164 5.57 -18.67 4.20
CA ALA A 164 4.17 -18.99 4.49
C ALA A 164 3.70 -20.23 3.70
N PRO A 165 2.82 -21.08 4.29
CA PRO A 165 2.30 -22.30 3.66
C PRO A 165 1.79 -22.12 2.22
N ALA A 166 0.99 -21.08 1.94
CA ALA A 166 0.42 -20.87 0.61
C ALA A 166 1.45 -20.59 -0.48
N TYR A 167 2.60 -19.98 -0.13
CA TYR A 167 3.60 -19.54 -1.12
C TYR A 167 4.90 -20.35 -1.03
N LYS A 168 4.90 -21.49 -0.33
CA LYS A 168 6.08 -22.36 -0.16
C LYS A 168 6.69 -22.82 -1.50
N GLY A 169 5.86 -22.90 -2.55
CA GLY A 169 6.30 -23.22 -3.92
C GLY A 169 6.96 -22.07 -4.68
N GLY A 170 7.05 -20.88 -4.08
CA GLY A 170 7.43 -19.64 -4.76
C GLY A 170 6.22 -18.83 -5.21
N ILE A 171 6.49 -17.67 -5.81
CA ILE A 171 5.50 -16.75 -6.37
C ILE A 171 5.73 -16.62 -7.88
N ALA A 172 4.66 -16.46 -8.67
CA ALA A 172 4.76 -16.39 -10.13
C ALA A 172 5.41 -15.08 -10.63
N GLY A 173 5.14 -13.99 -9.93
CA GLY A 173 5.61 -12.65 -10.26
C GLY A 173 5.09 -11.63 -9.27
N ILE A 174 5.56 -10.40 -9.40
CA ILE A 174 5.19 -9.26 -8.57
C ILE A 174 4.60 -8.17 -9.47
N ALA A 175 3.54 -7.48 -9.02
CA ALA A 175 3.10 -6.24 -9.65
C ALA A 175 3.13 -5.07 -8.66
N ARG A 176 3.53 -3.90 -9.13
CA ARG A 176 3.37 -2.64 -8.39
C ARG A 176 2.75 -1.57 -9.27
N SER A 177 2.07 -0.61 -8.66
CA SER A 177 1.68 0.57 -9.41
C SER A 177 2.93 1.42 -9.72
N MET A 178 2.92 2.09 -10.87
CA MET A 178 4.03 2.87 -11.40
C MET A 178 4.64 3.87 -10.40
N PRO A 179 3.85 4.59 -9.57
CA PRO A 179 4.41 5.51 -8.58
C PRO A 179 5.11 4.81 -7.42
N THR A 180 4.78 3.54 -7.16
CA THR A 180 5.41 2.75 -6.10
C THR A 180 6.90 2.58 -6.39
N SER A 181 7.73 2.65 -5.34
CA SER A 181 9.17 2.48 -5.48
C SER A 181 9.52 1.14 -6.14
N ALA A 182 10.63 1.13 -6.87
CA ALA A 182 11.19 -0.03 -7.55
C ALA A 182 11.89 -1.03 -6.61
N ALA A 183 11.68 -0.96 -5.28
CA ALA A 183 12.22 -1.94 -4.33
C ALA A 183 11.79 -3.38 -4.68
N ALA A 184 10.52 -3.56 -5.05
CA ALA A 184 9.98 -4.86 -5.45
C ALA A 184 10.61 -5.40 -6.75
N ASP A 185 11.03 -4.51 -7.65
CA ASP A 185 11.67 -4.87 -8.92
C ASP A 185 13.02 -5.56 -8.65
N ARG A 186 13.76 -5.09 -7.64
CA ARG A 186 15.03 -5.70 -7.22
C ARG A 186 14.83 -7.12 -6.69
N VAL A 187 13.71 -7.35 -6.01
CA VAL A 187 13.32 -8.68 -5.53
C VAL A 187 12.95 -9.58 -6.71
N ALA A 188 12.11 -9.09 -7.62
CA ALA A 188 11.72 -9.86 -8.81
C ALA A 188 12.93 -10.26 -9.68
N GLU A 189 13.84 -9.31 -9.91
CA GLU A 189 15.09 -9.54 -10.65
C GLU A 189 15.93 -10.63 -10.00
N LYS A 190 16.13 -10.57 -8.69
CA LYS A 190 16.94 -11.56 -7.96
C LYS A 190 16.29 -12.95 -7.92
N LEU A 191 14.96 -13.01 -7.84
CA LEU A 191 14.20 -14.26 -7.85
C LEU A 191 14.05 -14.84 -9.27
N GLY A 192 14.31 -14.04 -10.31
CA GLY A 192 14.11 -14.45 -11.71
C GLY A 192 12.65 -14.65 -12.08
N ILE A 193 11.74 -13.85 -11.50
CA ILE A 193 10.29 -13.90 -11.72
C ILE A 193 9.80 -12.66 -12.48
N GLU A 194 8.56 -12.68 -12.95
CA GLU A 194 7.99 -11.52 -13.66
C GLU A 194 7.82 -10.32 -12.74
N MET A 195 8.07 -9.12 -13.28
CA MET A 195 7.78 -7.84 -12.62
C MET A 195 6.88 -7.01 -13.53
N HIS A 196 5.74 -6.57 -13.01
CA HIS A 196 4.77 -5.75 -13.74
C HIS A 196 4.63 -4.37 -13.11
N GLU A 197 4.88 -3.34 -13.90
CA GLU A 197 4.57 -1.96 -13.55
C GLU A 197 3.23 -1.58 -14.18
N THR A 198 2.22 -1.32 -13.35
CA THR A 198 0.85 -1.00 -13.80
C THR A 198 0.49 0.45 -13.48
N PRO A 199 -0.58 1.03 -14.04
CA PRO A 199 -1.13 2.26 -13.51
C PRO A 199 -1.69 2.04 -12.11
N THR A 200 -1.93 3.13 -11.37
CA THR A 200 -2.58 3.08 -10.06
C THR A 200 -4.01 2.56 -10.18
N GLY A 201 -4.38 1.68 -9.25
CA GLY A 201 -5.70 1.07 -9.14
C GLY A 201 -5.67 -0.45 -9.30
N TRP A 202 -6.23 -1.15 -8.32
CA TRP A 202 -6.16 -2.61 -8.20
C TRP A 202 -6.73 -3.39 -9.39
N LYS A 203 -7.64 -2.78 -10.18
CA LYS A 203 -8.20 -3.39 -11.40
C LYS A 203 -7.14 -3.89 -12.39
N PHE A 204 -5.98 -3.24 -12.48
CA PHE A 204 -4.91 -3.66 -13.39
C PHE A 204 -4.20 -4.93 -12.87
N PHE A 205 -4.08 -5.07 -11.55
CA PHE A 205 -3.57 -6.30 -10.96
C PHE A 205 -4.56 -7.45 -11.13
N GLY A 206 -5.86 -7.20 -11.04
CA GLY A 206 -6.90 -8.22 -11.25
C GLY A 206 -6.69 -9.05 -12.50
N ASN A 207 -6.43 -8.41 -13.65
CA ASN A 207 -6.11 -9.07 -14.91
C ASN A 207 -4.87 -9.98 -14.80
N LEU A 208 -3.79 -9.48 -14.18
CA LEU A 208 -2.54 -10.22 -14.02
C LEU A 208 -2.67 -11.41 -13.06
N LEU A 209 -3.46 -11.25 -11.98
CA LEU A 209 -3.79 -12.29 -11.01
C LEU A 209 -4.64 -13.39 -11.66
N ASP A 210 -5.64 -13.03 -12.45
CA ASP A 210 -6.48 -13.98 -13.21
C ASP A 210 -5.68 -14.76 -14.26
N ALA A 211 -4.68 -14.12 -14.87
CA ALA A 211 -3.78 -14.76 -15.82
C ALA A 211 -2.66 -15.59 -15.15
N GLY A 212 -2.59 -15.62 -13.82
CA GLY A 212 -1.54 -16.34 -13.07
C GLY A 212 -0.13 -15.80 -13.30
N ARG A 213 0.00 -14.54 -13.73
CA ARG A 213 1.30 -13.91 -14.05
C ARG A 213 1.98 -13.30 -12.84
N VAL A 214 1.20 -12.93 -11.83
CA VAL A 214 1.69 -12.41 -10.56
C VAL A 214 0.96 -13.11 -9.42
N THR A 215 1.64 -13.22 -8.29
CA THR A 215 1.05 -13.75 -7.05
C THR A 215 0.89 -12.65 -6.02
N ILE A 216 1.83 -11.70 -5.92
CA ILE A 216 1.81 -10.62 -4.95
C ILE A 216 1.80 -9.28 -5.67
N CYS A 217 0.98 -8.35 -5.18
CA CYS A 217 0.91 -7.00 -5.74
C CYS A 217 0.70 -5.95 -4.66
N GLY A 218 1.12 -4.72 -4.94
CA GLY A 218 1.00 -3.63 -3.97
C GLY A 218 1.15 -2.23 -4.54
N GLU A 219 0.77 -1.26 -3.72
CA GLU A 219 0.80 0.16 -4.03
C GLU A 219 1.40 0.93 -2.85
N GLU A 220 2.17 1.98 -3.15
CA GLU A 220 2.73 2.92 -2.18
C GLU A 220 1.70 3.56 -1.24
N SER A 221 0.43 3.59 -1.66
CA SER A 221 -0.71 4.07 -0.88
C SER A 221 -1.18 3.07 0.18
N ALA A 222 -0.25 2.41 0.88
CA ALA A 222 -0.52 1.43 1.95
C ALA A 222 -1.30 0.18 1.48
N GLY A 223 -1.24 -0.17 0.19
CA GLY A 223 -1.99 -1.29 -0.38
C GLY A 223 -1.12 -2.51 -0.63
N THR A 224 -1.50 -3.69 -0.14
CA THR A 224 -0.82 -4.94 -0.50
C THR A 224 -1.80 -6.10 -0.50
N GLY A 225 -1.59 -7.09 -1.36
CA GLY A 225 -2.42 -8.28 -1.45
C GLY A 225 -1.77 -9.36 -2.33
N SER A 226 -2.52 -10.43 -2.54
CA SER A 226 -2.09 -11.55 -3.39
C SER A 226 -3.28 -12.16 -4.14
N ASP A 227 -3.02 -13.23 -4.91
CA ASP A 227 -4.00 -13.95 -5.72
C ASP A 227 -5.12 -14.68 -4.95
N HIS A 228 -5.06 -14.71 -3.62
CA HIS A 228 -6.11 -15.27 -2.76
C HIS A 228 -7.48 -14.56 -2.93
N VAL A 229 -7.47 -13.27 -3.29
CA VAL A 229 -8.66 -12.47 -3.63
C VAL A 229 -8.37 -11.53 -4.80
N ARG A 230 -9.31 -10.63 -5.13
CA ARG A 230 -9.18 -9.59 -6.18
C ARG A 230 -9.29 -8.17 -5.63
N GLU A 231 -8.87 -8.01 -4.38
CA GLU A 231 -8.71 -6.73 -3.70
C GLU A 231 -7.38 -6.68 -2.93
N LYS A 232 -7.02 -5.48 -2.47
CA LYS A 232 -5.98 -5.33 -1.44
C LYS A 232 -6.51 -5.96 -0.15
N ASP A 233 -5.63 -6.41 0.73
CA ASP A 233 -6.04 -6.98 2.02
C ASP A 233 -5.02 -6.60 3.10
N GLY A 234 -5.43 -5.69 3.97
CA GLY A 234 -4.57 -5.16 5.01
C GLY A 234 -4.24 -6.18 6.10
N LEU A 235 -5.22 -7.00 6.50
CA LEU A 235 -5.01 -8.00 7.55
C LEU A 235 -4.23 -9.21 7.01
N TRP A 236 -4.38 -9.57 5.73
CA TRP A 236 -3.50 -10.53 5.05
C TRP A 236 -2.04 -10.07 5.09
N ALA A 237 -1.76 -8.80 4.80
CA ALA A 237 -0.39 -8.27 4.82
C ALA A 237 0.22 -8.34 6.23
N VAL A 238 -0.58 -8.02 7.25
CA VAL A 238 -0.21 -8.14 8.67
C VAL A 238 0.08 -9.59 9.05
N LEU A 239 -0.75 -10.54 8.62
CA LEU A 239 -0.56 -11.96 8.91
C LEU A 239 0.67 -12.53 8.21
N LEU A 240 0.96 -12.11 6.97
CA LEU A 240 2.19 -12.51 6.29
C LEU A 240 3.43 -11.94 7.02
N TRP A 241 3.39 -10.70 7.49
CA TRP A 241 4.44 -10.14 8.36
C TRP A 241 4.63 -10.96 9.64
N LEU A 242 3.56 -11.28 10.36
CA LEU A 242 3.63 -12.10 11.57
C LEU A 242 4.18 -13.50 11.29
N ASN A 243 3.81 -14.11 10.16
CA ASN A 243 4.37 -15.40 9.74
C ASN A 243 5.88 -15.29 9.49
N ILE A 244 6.33 -14.25 8.77
CA ILE A 244 7.75 -14.00 8.51
C ILE A 244 8.50 -13.82 9.83
N LEU A 245 7.98 -13.01 10.76
CA LEU A 245 8.58 -12.79 12.07
C LEU A 245 8.66 -14.09 12.89
N ALA A 246 7.60 -14.89 12.89
CA ALA A 246 7.54 -16.18 13.60
C ALA A 246 8.58 -17.18 13.08
N VAL A 247 8.76 -17.25 11.75
CA VAL A 247 9.69 -18.19 11.11
C VAL A 247 11.14 -17.69 11.21
N ARG A 248 11.38 -16.41 10.93
CA ARG A 248 12.73 -15.82 10.93
C ARG A 248 13.30 -15.59 12.32
N LYS A 249 12.45 -15.38 13.33
CA LYS A 249 12.85 -15.07 14.71
C LYS A 249 13.80 -13.87 14.80
N GLN A 250 13.54 -12.87 13.96
CA GLN A 250 14.26 -11.61 13.89
C GLN A 250 13.25 -10.47 14.09
N GLY A 251 13.73 -9.33 14.60
CA GLY A 251 12.94 -8.10 14.65
C GLY A 251 12.75 -7.50 13.26
N VAL A 252 11.74 -6.64 13.11
CA VAL A 252 11.45 -5.96 11.83
C VAL A 252 12.66 -5.17 11.33
N ASP A 253 13.33 -4.38 12.19
CA ASP A 253 14.50 -3.59 11.79
C ASP A 253 15.65 -4.47 11.27
N GLU A 254 15.87 -5.64 11.90
CA GLU A 254 16.89 -6.58 11.46
C GLU A 254 16.59 -7.13 10.06
N ILE A 255 15.32 -7.51 9.84
CA ILE A 255 14.86 -8.02 8.53
C ILE A 255 14.97 -6.93 7.45
N VAL A 256 14.59 -5.69 7.77
CA VAL A 256 14.69 -4.55 6.85
C VAL A 256 16.16 -4.26 6.49
N ARG A 257 17.05 -4.21 7.49
CA ARG A 257 18.49 -3.98 7.27
C ARG A 257 19.12 -5.09 6.44
N GLU A 258 18.75 -6.35 6.70
CA GLU A 258 19.21 -7.48 5.90
C GLU A 258 18.71 -7.41 4.45
N HIS A 259 17.46 -6.98 4.25
CA HIS A 259 16.90 -6.72 2.93
C HIS A 259 17.71 -5.65 2.20
N TRP A 260 17.97 -4.49 2.81
CA TRP A 260 18.75 -3.44 2.16
C TRP A 260 20.20 -3.84 1.87
N ARG A 261 20.84 -4.63 2.74
CA ARG A 261 22.16 -5.23 2.45
C ARG A 261 22.15 -6.22 1.29
N THR A 262 20.98 -6.73 0.93
CA THR A 262 20.81 -7.77 -0.11
C THR A 262 20.39 -7.17 -1.45
N TYR A 263 19.57 -6.13 -1.44
CA TYR A 263 18.92 -5.54 -2.63
C TYR A 263 19.31 -4.07 -2.87
N GLY A 264 19.94 -3.41 -1.91
CA GLY A 264 20.00 -1.95 -1.82
C GLY A 264 18.76 -1.37 -1.14
N ARG A 265 18.78 -0.06 -0.90
CA ARG A 265 17.65 0.69 -0.34
C ARG A 265 17.11 1.64 -1.40
N ASN A 266 15.80 1.63 -1.58
CA ASN A 266 15.10 2.64 -2.35
C ASN A 266 14.52 3.67 -1.38
N TYR A 267 15.26 4.76 -1.13
CA TYR A 267 14.71 5.90 -0.39
C TYR A 267 13.50 6.43 -1.15
N TYR A 268 12.39 6.65 -0.45
CA TYR A 268 11.12 6.98 -1.07
C TYR A 268 10.33 7.97 -0.23
N THR A 269 9.71 8.96 -0.86
CA THR A 269 8.73 9.88 -0.25
C THR A 269 7.65 10.22 -1.27
N ARG A 270 6.42 10.42 -0.79
CA ARG A 270 5.34 11.04 -1.57
C ARG A 270 4.97 12.40 -0.99
N HIS A 271 4.95 13.42 -1.83
CA HIS A 271 4.49 14.77 -1.51
C HIS A 271 3.16 15.03 -2.18
N ASP A 272 2.12 15.25 -1.37
CA ASP A 272 0.79 15.59 -1.84
C ASP A 272 0.55 17.10 -1.67
N TYR A 273 0.27 17.80 -2.77
CA TYR A 273 -0.17 19.19 -2.78
C TYR A 273 -1.67 19.21 -3.04
N GLU A 274 -2.44 19.22 -1.97
CA GLU A 274 -3.90 19.13 -2.00
C GLU A 274 -4.55 20.49 -2.25
N GLU A 275 -5.77 20.48 -2.81
CA GLU A 275 -6.57 21.69 -3.05
C GLU A 275 -5.80 22.77 -3.86
N VAL A 276 -4.98 22.36 -4.82
CA VAL A 276 -4.36 23.29 -5.76
C VAL A 276 -5.36 23.68 -6.85
N ASP A 277 -5.27 24.92 -7.34
CA ASP A 277 -6.11 25.38 -8.44
C ASP A 277 -5.96 24.45 -9.65
N SER A 278 -7.09 23.95 -10.14
CA SER A 278 -7.09 22.93 -11.19
C SER A 278 -6.51 23.45 -12.51
N SER A 279 -6.71 24.72 -12.85
CA SER A 279 -6.17 25.29 -14.09
C SER A 279 -4.65 25.42 -14.01
N VAL A 280 -4.14 25.87 -12.86
CA VAL A 280 -2.70 25.95 -12.59
C VAL A 280 -2.06 24.56 -12.61
N ALA A 281 -2.67 23.58 -11.94
CA ALA A 281 -2.13 22.23 -11.84
C ALA A 281 -2.11 21.52 -13.21
N ASN A 282 -3.17 21.66 -14.02
CA ASN A 282 -3.19 21.13 -15.38
C ASN A 282 -2.09 21.78 -16.25
N LYS A 283 -1.97 23.12 -16.20
CA LYS A 283 -0.93 23.83 -16.95
C LYS A 283 0.49 23.40 -16.54
N LEU A 284 0.72 23.20 -15.24
CA LEU A 284 2.00 22.72 -14.72
C LEU A 284 2.36 21.34 -15.30
N VAL A 285 1.42 20.39 -15.30
CA VAL A 285 1.64 19.06 -15.87
C VAL A 285 1.81 19.12 -17.39
N ASP A 286 1.06 19.96 -18.10
CA ASP A 286 1.21 20.15 -19.55
C ASP A 286 2.56 20.76 -19.92
N ASP A 287 3.02 21.76 -19.17
CA ASP A 287 4.33 22.38 -19.37
C ASP A 287 5.45 21.36 -19.07
N LEU A 288 5.32 20.53 -18.04
CA LEU A 288 6.27 19.44 -17.76
C LEU A 288 6.27 18.42 -18.90
N ARG A 289 5.10 18.02 -19.40
CA ARG A 289 4.94 17.09 -20.52
C ARG A 289 5.63 17.59 -21.79
N ALA A 290 5.56 18.90 -22.06
CA ALA A 290 6.22 19.51 -23.21
C ALA A 290 7.77 19.48 -23.12
N GLN A 291 8.33 19.37 -21.91
CA GLN A 291 9.78 19.31 -21.69
C GLN A 291 10.37 17.91 -21.92
N LEU A 292 9.56 16.84 -21.78
CA LEU A 292 10.03 15.45 -21.76
C LEU A 292 10.97 15.07 -22.91
N PRO A 293 10.70 15.41 -24.19
CA PRO A 293 11.58 15.00 -25.30
C PRO A 293 13.01 15.55 -25.20
N GLY A 294 13.21 16.64 -24.45
CA GLY A 294 14.51 17.29 -24.27
C GLY A 294 15.22 16.95 -22.97
N LEU A 295 14.71 16.01 -22.16
CA LEU A 295 15.32 15.63 -20.89
C LEU A 295 16.34 14.48 -21.00
N PRO A 296 16.12 13.38 -21.75
CA PRO A 296 17.06 12.27 -21.82
C PRO A 296 18.48 12.71 -22.19
N GLY A 297 19.47 12.24 -21.43
CA GLY A 297 20.89 12.58 -21.60
C GLY A 297 21.34 13.87 -20.92
N LYS A 298 20.42 14.73 -20.44
CA LYS A 298 20.79 15.87 -19.58
C LYS A 298 21.26 15.38 -18.21
N THR A 299 22.19 16.12 -17.62
CA THR A 299 22.66 15.90 -16.25
C THR A 299 22.32 17.13 -15.42
N PHE A 300 21.72 16.90 -14.27
CA PHE A 300 21.43 17.92 -13.25
C PHE A 300 22.31 17.68 -12.03
N GLY A 301 22.75 18.76 -11.37
CA GLY A 301 23.76 18.66 -10.32
C GLY A 301 25.04 17.98 -10.82
N ASP A 302 25.65 17.15 -9.97
CA ASP A 302 26.91 16.47 -10.27
C ASP A 302 26.71 15.07 -10.91
N ASP A 303 25.58 14.41 -10.64
CA ASP A 303 25.40 12.97 -10.89
C ASP A 303 24.02 12.54 -11.40
N LEU A 304 23.01 13.42 -11.42
CA LEU A 304 21.65 13.06 -11.85
C LEU A 304 21.49 13.15 -13.37
N GLN A 305 22.05 12.16 -14.08
CA GLN A 305 21.84 11.99 -15.52
C GLN A 305 20.50 11.32 -15.83
N VAL A 306 19.67 11.97 -16.63
CA VAL A 306 18.35 11.46 -17.05
C VAL A 306 18.52 10.31 -18.05
N ALA A 307 18.07 9.12 -17.65
CA ALA A 307 18.03 7.93 -18.51
C ALA A 307 16.79 7.94 -19.42
N TYR A 308 15.62 8.31 -18.88
CA TYR A 308 14.38 8.40 -19.63
C TYR A 308 13.45 9.46 -19.04
N ALA A 309 12.57 10.01 -19.88
CA ALA A 309 11.48 10.88 -19.46
C ALA A 309 10.26 10.65 -20.36
N ASP A 310 9.14 10.22 -19.77
CA ASP A 310 7.93 9.86 -20.51
C ASP A 310 6.63 10.17 -19.75
N ASP A 311 5.50 10.06 -20.44
CA ASP A 311 4.18 10.05 -19.83
C ASP A 311 3.65 8.61 -19.91
N PHE A 312 3.60 7.96 -18.74
CA PHE A 312 3.44 6.52 -18.62
C PHE A 312 2.22 6.02 -19.37
N THR A 313 2.44 5.02 -20.22
CA THR A 313 1.40 4.33 -20.98
C THR A 313 1.53 2.85 -20.70
N TYR A 314 0.45 2.27 -20.20
CA TYR A 314 0.37 0.85 -19.90
C TYR A 314 -0.38 0.13 -21.02
N HIS A 315 0.22 -0.96 -21.51
CA HIS A 315 -0.40 -1.91 -22.42
C HIS A 315 -0.69 -3.18 -21.63
N ASP A 316 -1.96 -3.43 -21.35
CA ASP A 316 -2.35 -4.60 -20.56
C ASP A 316 -2.04 -5.87 -21.34
N PRO A 317 -1.23 -6.78 -20.80
CA PRO A 317 -0.77 -7.94 -21.56
C PRO A 317 -1.78 -9.10 -21.56
N VAL A 318 -2.91 -8.95 -20.87
CA VAL A 318 -3.98 -9.96 -20.76
C VAL A 318 -5.14 -9.59 -21.68
N ASP A 319 -5.67 -8.37 -21.55
CA ASP A 319 -6.84 -7.93 -22.33
C ASP A 319 -6.48 -7.08 -23.57
N GLY A 320 -5.21 -6.66 -23.70
CA GLY A 320 -4.71 -5.87 -24.83
C GLY A 320 -5.12 -4.39 -24.80
N SER A 321 -5.79 -3.94 -23.74
CA SER A 321 -6.19 -2.54 -23.58
C SER A 321 -4.98 -1.62 -23.37
N THR A 322 -5.15 -0.33 -23.67
CA THR A 322 -4.11 0.68 -23.49
C THR A 322 -4.61 1.80 -22.61
N SER A 323 -3.86 2.09 -21.54
CA SER A 323 -4.10 3.21 -20.63
C SER A 323 -2.94 4.20 -20.74
N ALA A 324 -3.14 5.25 -21.54
CA ALA A 324 -2.15 6.31 -21.72
C ALA A 324 -2.27 7.41 -20.65
N LYS A 325 -1.23 8.24 -20.54
CA LYS A 325 -1.18 9.44 -19.67
C LYS A 325 -1.41 9.15 -18.18
N GLN A 326 -0.81 8.08 -17.68
CA GLN A 326 -1.03 7.60 -16.31
C GLN A 326 -0.12 8.28 -15.27
N GLY A 327 0.83 9.11 -15.73
CA GLY A 327 1.73 9.90 -14.90
C GLY A 327 3.05 10.16 -15.58
N ILE A 328 3.63 11.34 -15.35
CA ILE A 328 4.93 11.70 -15.92
C ILE A 328 6.03 11.05 -15.08
N ARG A 329 7.02 10.45 -15.74
CA ARG A 329 8.17 9.82 -15.10
C ARG A 329 9.46 10.43 -15.65
N ILE A 330 10.42 10.65 -14.76
CA ILE A 330 11.79 11.03 -15.08
C ILE A 330 12.67 10.07 -14.30
N GLY A 331 13.32 9.15 -15.02
CA GLY A 331 14.23 8.17 -14.43
C GLY A 331 15.68 8.52 -14.71
N PHE A 332 16.54 8.24 -13.75
CA PHE A 332 17.96 8.55 -13.77
C PHE A 332 18.81 7.28 -13.89
N VAL A 333 20.05 7.42 -14.38
CA VAL A 333 20.96 6.28 -14.63
C VAL A 333 21.34 5.53 -13.35
N ASP A 334 21.38 6.22 -12.21
CA ASP A 334 21.65 5.64 -10.88
C ASP A 334 20.48 4.83 -10.30
N GLY A 335 19.33 4.83 -10.98
CA GLY A 335 18.10 4.18 -10.52
C GLY A 335 17.15 5.09 -9.73
N SER A 336 17.50 6.37 -9.55
CA SER A 336 16.61 7.37 -8.99
C SER A 336 15.45 7.70 -9.93
N ARG A 337 14.32 8.18 -9.40
CA ARG A 337 13.13 8.55 -10.18
C ARG A 337 12.37 9.72 -9.55
N ILE A 338 11.81 10.56 -10.41
CA ILE A 338 10.77 11.54 -10.09
C ILE A 338 9.51 11.14 -10.86
N VAL A 339 8.38 11.02 -10.16
CA VAL A 339 7.07 10.79 -10.77
C VAL A 339 6.13 11.93 -10.38
N VAL A 340 5.38 12.45 -11.36
CA VAL A 340 4.39 13.50 -11.14
C VAL A 340 3.03 13.03 -11.64
N ARG A 341 2.02 13.07 -10.76
CA ARG A 341 0.64 12.71 -11.10
C ARG A 341 -0.33 13.77 -10.64
N LEU A 342 -1.33 14.03 -11.47
CA LEU A 342 -2.48 14.85 -11.11
C LEU A 342 -3.65 13.93 -10.80
N SER A 343 -4.15 14.00 -9.56
CA SER A 343 -5.40 13.34 -9.18
C SER A 343 -6.57 14.31 -9.32
N GLY A 344 -7.66 13.84 -9.93
CA GLY A 344 -8.92 14.57 -10.07
C GLY A 344 -9.98 14.20 -9.02
N THR A 345 -9.63 13.43 -7.99
CA THR A 345 -10.59 12.88 -7.02
C THR A 345 -10.90 13.81 -5.84
N GLY A 346 -10.37 15.03 -5.82
CA GLY A 346 -10.67 16.01 -4.78
C GLY A 346 -12.10 16.56 -4.89
N THR A 347 -12.77 16.72 -3.76
CA THR A 347 -14.05 17.46 -3.67
C THR A 347 -13.85 18.96 -3.89
N VAL A 348 -12.63 19.46 -3.63
CA VAL A 348 -12.21 20.86 -3.83
C VAL A 348 -10.84 20.88 -4.54
N GLY A 349 -10.80 21.44 -5.75
CA GLY A 349 -9.56 21.60 -6.52
C GLY A 349 -8.96 20.28 -7.04
N ALA A 350 -7.68 20.33 -7.40
CA ALA A 350 -6.90 19.16 -7.81
C ALA A 350 -5.86 18.79 -6.75
N THR A 351 -5.36 17.56 -6.79
CA THR A 351 -4.22 17.12 -5.95
C THR A 351 -3.05 16.78 -6.86
N LEU A 352 -1.95 17.52 -6.73
CA LEU A 352 -0.70 17.18 -7.40
C LEU A 352 0.12 16.28 -6.48
N ARG A 353 0.43 15.07 -6.93
CA ARG A 353 1.24 14.10 -6.20
C ARG A 353 2.61 13.99 -6.86
N VAL A 354 3.66 14.16 -6.07
CA VAL A 354 5.05 13.97 -6.48
C VAL A 354 5.62 12.80 -5.69
N TYR A 355 6.19 11.83 -6.40
CA TYR A 355 6.84 10.67 -5.80
C TYR A 355 8.32 10.74 -6.15
N LEU A 356 9.16 10.67 -5.13
CA LEU A 356 10.60 10.81 -5.29
C LEU A 356 11.24 9.54 -4.77
N GLU A 357 12.12 8.99 -5.58
CA GLU A 357 12.84 7.77 -5.26
C GLU A 357 14.32 7.94 -5.55
N ARG A 358 15.17 7.52 -4.62
CA ARG A 358 16.61 7.40 -4.82
C ARG A 358 17.05 5.99 -4.46
N TYR A 359 17.71 5.33 -5.41
CA TYR A 359 18.34 4.05 -5.16
C TYR A 359 19.71 4.24 -4.53
N GLU A 360 19.99 3.47 -3.47
CA GLU A 360 21.29 3.35 -2.84
C GLU A 360 21.69 1.87 -2.86
N ALA A 361 22.84 1.57 -3.47
CA ALA A 361 23.31 0.20 -3.67
C ALA A 361 23.52 -0.57 -2.35
N ALA A 362 23.61 -1.90 -2.41
CA ALA A 362 23.69 -2.79 -1.25
C ALA A 362 24.87 -2.52 -0.28
N ASP A 363 25.97 -1.94 -0.77
CA ASP A 363 27.14 -1.52 0.01
C ASP A 363 27.15 -0.02 0.36
N GLY A 364 26.08 0.68 0.00
CA GLY A 364 25.89 2.11 0.22
C GLY A 364 25.39 2.48 1.61
N ARG A 365 24.98 3.75 1.76
CA ARG A 365 24.51 4.30 3.04
C ARG A 365 23.00 4.14 3.19
N HIS A 366 22.56 3.13 3.93
CA HIS A 366 21.14 2.83 4.13
C HIS A 366 20.48 3.49 5.35
N ASP A 367 21.23 4.21 6.19
CA ASP A 367 20.72 4.80 7.44
C ASP A 367 20.60 6.34 7.41
N LEU A 368 20.59 6.94 6.22
CA LEU A 368 20.32 8.37 6.12
C LEU A 368 18.85 8.64 6.45
N ASP A 369 18.60 9.84 6.97
CA ASP A 369 17.24 10.38 7.00
C ASP A 369 16.70 10.44 5.57
N THR A 370 15.45 10.04 5.38
CA THR A 370 14.85 9.88 4.05
C THR A 370 14.74 11.22 3.32
N GLN A 371 14.39 12.31 4.01
CA GLN A 371 14.27 13.63 3.38
C GLN A 371 15.65 14.17 3.01
N LEU A 372 16.66 13.97 3.87
CA LEU A 372 18.05 14.33 3.53
C LEU A 372 18.59 13.52 2.35
N ALA A 373 18.26 12.23 2.25
CA ALA A 373 18.69 11.40 1.12
C ALA A 373 18.06 11.84 -0.21
N LEU A 374 16.86 12.42 -0.17
CA LEU A 374 16.05 12.82 -1.31
C LEU A 374 16.13 14.32 -1.64
N GLU A 375 16.81 15.13 -0.83
CA GLU A 375 16.97 16.59 -1.01
C GLU A 375 17.35 16.98 -2.45
N PRO A 376 18.34 16.34 -3.12
CA PRO A 376 18.68 16.68 -4.51
C PRO A 376 17.51 16.49 -5.50
N LEU A 377 16.67 15.46 -5.31
CA LEU A 377 15.51 15.21 -6.16
C LEU A 377 14.35 16.16 -5.84
N ILE A 378 14.20 16.56 -4.57
CA ILE A 378 13.22 17.56 -4.15
C ILE A 378 13.53 18.91 -4.81
N GLU A 379 14.79 19.34 -4.76
CA GLU A 379 15.23 20.60 -5.38
C GLU A 379 15.07 20.56 -6.91
N LEU A 380 15.50 19.46 -7.55
CA LEU A 380 15.34 19.28 -8.98
C LEU A 380 13.87 19.26 -9.41
N THR A 381 12.98 18.72 -8.58
CA THR A 381 11.53 18.78 -8.86
C THR A 381 11.04 20.21 -8.91
N GLU A 382 11.46 21.10 -8.00
CA GLU A 382 11.09 22.51 -8.08
C GLU A 382 11.65 23.18 -9.33
N GLU A 383 12.89 22.86 -9.75
CA GLU A 383 13.46 23.39 -11.00
C GLU A 383 12.64 22.97 -12.23
N LEU A 384 12.27 21.70 -12.34
CA LEU A 384 11.59 21.15 -13.52
C LEU A 384 10.11 21.50 -13.56
N VAL A 385 9.46 21.52 -12.39
CA VAL A 385 7.99 21.57 -12.26
C VAL A 385 7.52 22.95 -11.82
N GLY A 386 8.30 23.67 -11.00
CA GLY A 386 7.98 25.01 -10.50
C GLY A 386 6.73 25.04 -9.62
N ILE A 387 6.56 24.06 -8.72
CA ILE A 387 5.35 23.90 -7.91
C ILE A 387 5.15 25.12 -7.04
N LYS A 388 6.17 25.56 -6.30
CA LYS A 388 6.09 26.71 -5.39
C LYS A 388 5.79 27.99 -6.15
N ALA A 389 6.53 28.25 -7.22
CA ALA A 389 6.36 29.46 -8.02
C ALA A 389 4.96 29.58 -8.66
N ARG A 390 4.34 28.46 -9.02
CA ARG A 390 3.06 28.43 -9.76
C ARG A 390 1.84 28.30 -8.86
N THR A 391 1.94 27.53 -7.79
CA THR A 391 0.81 27.23 -6.90
C THR A 391 0.78 28.09 -5.63
N GLY A 392 1.91 28.74 -5.30
CA GLY A 392 2.10 29.44 -4.03
C GLY A 392 2.29 28.51 -2.82
N ARG A 393 2.22 27.19 -2.99
CA ARG A 393 2.48 26.20 -1.93
C ARG A 393 3.97 26.08 -1.69
N THR A 394 4.44 26.50 -0.52
CA THR A 394 5.87 26.44 -0.18
C THR A 394 6.30 25.08 0.37
N GLU A 395 5.34 24.26 0.77
CA GLU A 395 5.52 22.90 1.29
C GLU A 395 4.34 22.01 0.84
N PRO A 396 4.52 20.68 0.79
CA PRO A 396 3.44 19.72 0.58
C PRO A 396 2.39 19.81 1.70
N SER A 397 1.12 19.55 1.39
CA SER A 397 0.07 19.37 2.41
C SER A 397 0.34 18.13 3.26
N VAL A 398 0.81 17.04 2.62
CA VAL A 398 1.11 15.76 3.27
C VAL A 398 2.42 15.21 2.70
N ILE A 399 3.25 14.65 3.58
CA ILE A 399 4.47 13.91 3.24
C ILE A 399 4.29 12.49 3.79
N THR A 400 4.47 11.47 2.95
CA THR A 400 4.33 10.05 3.31
C THR A 400 5.58 9.25 2.98
#